data_AF-A0A959C716-F1
#
_entry.id   AF-A0A959C716-F1
#
_cell.length_a   1.000
_cell.length_b   1.000
_cell.length_c   1.000
_cell.angle_alpha   90.00
_cell.angle_beta   90.00
_cell.angle_gamma   90.00
#
_symmetry.space_group_name_H-M   'P 1'
#
loop_
_entity.id
_entity.type
_entity.pdbx_description
1 polymer ?
#
loop_
_entity_poly.entity_id
_entity_poly.type
_entity_poly.pdbx_seq_one_letter_code
_entity_poly.pdbx_strand_id
1 'polypeptide(L)'
;MKYLSALVALATMLLPGRAFSQQKKPIEHDDVSRWKSIEQPRISDDGNWIAWTQAPVTEGDPVLYVREASTGKTQVFPRAANAVFTEDARSLVFRINPPFDTIKAMRRRKVKDEQLPKDSLAVLTLSTGALKKMPNLKSFTVPEKWSGWLFYQIEPGGPEAMKKDSSETASPD
;
A
#
# COMPACT_ATOMS: atom_id res chain seq x y z
N MET A 1 70.46 -1.24 20.05
CA MET A 1 69.10 -0.63 20.07
C MET A 1 68.24 -0.96 18.85
N LYS A 2 68.79 -1.33 17.67
CA LYS A 2 68.00 -1.64 16.46
C LYS A 2 67.13 -2.91 16.53
N TYR A 3 67.52 -3.92 17.32
CA TYR A 3 66.76 -5.17 17.49
C TYR A 3 65.67 -5.09 18.56
N LEU A 4 65.75 -4.10 19.46
CA LEU A 4 64.78 -3.91 20.54
C LEU A 4 63.44 -3.39 20.00
N SER A 5 63.51 -2.47 19.02
CA SER A 5 62.34 -1.99 18.27
C SER A 5 61.71 -3.08 17.39
N ALA A 6 62.51 -4.00 16.84
CA ALA A 6 62.01 -5.13 16.06
C ALA A 6 61.27 -6.17 16.94
N LEU A 7 61.71 -6.38 18.18
CA LEU A 7 61.09 -7.30 19.13
C LEU A 7 59.76 -6.77 19.69
N VAL A 8 59.67 -5.44 19.92
CA VAL A 8 58.42 -4.77 20.33
C VAL A 8 57.38 -4.76 19.19
N ALA A 9 57.82 -4.64 17.94
CA ALA A 9 56.95 -4.73 16.77
C ALA A 9 56.41 -6.16 16.53
N LEU A 10 57.19 -7.19 16.85
CA LEU A 10 56.73 -8.59 16.74
C LEU A 10 55.78 -8.98 17.88
N ALA A 11 55.98 -8.43 19.09
CA ALA A 11 55.11 -8.68 20.25
C ALA A 11 53.71 -8.03 20.14
N THR A 12 53.59 -6.94 19.39
CA THR A 12 52.29 -6.27 19.13
C THR A 12 51.45 -6.97 18.08
N MET A 13 52.07 -7.78 17.20
CA MET A 13 51.36 -8.56 16.18
C MET A 13 50.76 -9.89 16.73
N LEU A 14 51.11 -10.26 17.96
CA LEU A 14 50.66 -11.50 18.62
C LEU A 14 49.48 -11.31 19.61
N LEU A 15 48.78 -10.17 19.55
CA LEU A 15 47.54 -9.97 20.29
C LEU A 15 46.37 -10.57 19.48
N PRO A 16 45.77 -11.70 19.90
CA PRO A 16 44.56 -12.20 19.26
C PRO A 16 43.46 -11.14 19.41
N GLY A 17 43.11 -10.51 18.30
CA GLY A 17 41.96 -9.61 18.23
C GLY A 17 40.73 -10.39 18.71
N ARG A 18 40.15 -9.94 19.82
CA ARG A 18 38.87 -10.46 20.30
C ARG A 18 37.85 -10.11 19.23
N ALA A 19 37.54 -11.08 18.37
CA ALA A 19 36.37 -11.00 17.51
C ALA A 19 35.16 -10.98 18.44
N PHE A 20 34.65 -9.78 18.74
CA PHE A 20 33.34 -9.65 19.35
C PHE A 20 32.34 -10.19 18.35
N SER A 21 31.91 -11.43 18.56
CA SER A 21 30.72 -11.95 17.90
C SER A 21 29.57 -11.05 18.32
N GLN A 22 29.05 -10.27 17.37
CA GLN A 22 27.93 -9.39 17.61
C GLN A 22 26.72 -10.27 17.96
N GLN A 23 26.31 -10.28 19.24
CA GLN A 23 25.07 -10.94 19.65
C GLN A 23 23.94 -10.31 18.85
N LYS A 24 23.30 -11.12 17.99
CA LYS A 24 22.15 -10.67 17.20
C LYS A 24 21.11 -10.11 18.18
N LYS A 25 20.59 -8.91 17.89
CA LYS A 25 19.54 -8.30 18.71
C LYS A 25 18.38 -9.32 18.84
N PRO A 26 17.93 -9.67 20.06
CA PRO A 26 16.72 -10.46 20.23
C PRO A 26 15.54 -9.77 19.52
N ILE A 27 14.66 -10.55 18.90
CA ILE A 27 13.46 -10.03 18.24
C ILE A 27 12.51 -9.53 19.33
N GLU A 28 12.19 -8.24 19.30
CA GLU A 28 11.21 -7.61 20.17
C GLU A 28 9.84 -7.54 19.47
N HIS A 29 8.77 -7.25 20.22
CA HIS A 29 7.44 -7.09 19.63
C HIS A 29 7.39 -5.97 18.58
N ASP A 30 8.13 -4.88 18.81
CA ASP A 30 8.26 -3.77 17.87
C ASP A 30 8.92 -4.19 16.54
N ASP A 31 9.76 -5.22 16.56
CA ASP A 31 10.37 -5.76 15.34
C ASP A 31 9.34 -6.48 14.46
N VAL A 32 8.26 -7.06 15.04
CA VAL A 32 7.16 -7.68 14.30
C VAL A 32 6.34 -6.64 13.53
N SER A 33 6.18 -5.43 14.09
CA SER A 33 5.47 -4.33 13.43
C SER A 33 6.15 -3.86 12.13
N ARG A 34 7.42 -4.21 11.92
CA ARG A 34 8.16 -3.91 10.69
C ARG A 34 7.89 -4.92 9.58
N TRP A 35 7.30 -6.07 9.91
CA TRP A 35 7.05 -7.13 8.93
C TRP A 35 5.91 -6.74 8.00
N LYS A 36 6.13 -7.02 6.72
CA LYS A 36 5.14 -6.84 5.66
C LYS A 36 4.92 -8.17 4.97
N SER A 37 3.65 -8.54 4.83
CA SER A 37 3.22 -9.69 4.04
C SER A 37 3.02 -9.27 2.59
N ILE A 38 3.35 -10.15 1.65
CA ILE A 38 2.97 -10.00 0.25
C ILE A 38 1.62 -10.69 0.06
N GLU A 39 0.65 -9.93 -0.42
CA GLU A 39 -0.73 -10.36 -0.64
C GLU A 39 -1.14 -10.16 -2.10
N GLN A 40 -2.05 -11.01 -2.56
CA GLN A 40 -2.69 -10.90 -3.88
C GLN A 40 -1.70 -10.69 -5.03
N PRO A 41 -0.67 -11.52 -5.20
CA PRO A 41 0.18 -11.44 -6.39
C PRO A 41 -0.66 -11.72 -7.64
N ARG A 42 -0.51 -10.87 -8.65
CA ARG A 42 -1.18 -10.93 -9.94
C ARG A 42 -0.18 -10.67 -11.04
N ILE A 43 -0.39 -11.34 -12.17
CA ILE A 43 0.35 -11.10 -13.41
C ILE A 43 -0.72 -10.78 -14.47
N SER A 44 -0.46 -9.83 -15.35
CA SER A 44 -1.34 -9.54 -16.49
C SER A 44 -1.34 -10.69 -17.49
N ASP A 45 -2.41 -10.82 -18.29
CA ASP A 45 -2.56 -11.93 -19.24
C ASP A 45 -1.47 -11.94 -20.33
N ASP A 46 -0.88 -10.77 -20.63
CA ASP A 46 0.26 -10.62 -21.55
C ASP A 46 1.63 -10.86 -20.89
N GLY A 47 1.67 -11.07 -19.56
CA GLY A 47 2.90 -11.29 -18.78
C GLY A 47 3.77 -10.05 -18.58
N ASN A 48 3.39 -8.88 -19.10
CA ASN A 48 4.23 -7.68 -19.05
C ASN A 48 4.15 -6.93 -17.72
N TRP A 49 3.11 -7.19 -16.92
CA TRP A 49 2.86 -6.48 -15.66
C TRP A 49 2.67 -7.45 -14.51
N ILE A 50 3.24 -7.07 -13.36
CA ILE A 50 3.14 -7.81 -12.12
C ILE A 50 2.64 -6.82 -11.06
N ALA A 51 1.59 -7.19 -10.35
CA ALA A 51 1.07 -6.41 -9.24
C ALA A 51 1.05 -7.25 -7.96
N TRP A 52 1.43 -6.65 -6.84
CA TRP A 52 1.30 -7.27 -5.52
C TRP A 52 1.06 -6.21 -4.45
N THR A 53 0.35 -6.59 -3.40
CA THR A 53 0.12 -5.72 -2.25
C THR A 53 1.10 -6.08 -1.15
N GLN A 54 1.74 -5.10 -0.53
CA GLN A 54 2.45 -5.29 0.73
C GLN A 54 1.61 -4.72 1.87
N ALA A 55 1.13 -5.59 2.76
CA ALA A 55 0.35 -5.21 3.92
C ALA A 55 1.20 -5.39 5.20
N PRO A 56 1.19 -4.43 6.15
CA PRO A 56 1.72 -4.66 7.48
C PRO A 56 1.06 -5.89 8.12
N VAL A 57 1.84 -6.76 8.76
CA VAL A 57 1.30 -7.96 9.45
C VAL A 57 0.45 -7.58 10.68
N THR A 58 0.68 -6.38 11.22
CA THR A 58 -0.06 -5.83 12.36
C THR A 58 -1.17 -4.89 11.87
N GLU A 59 -1.04 -3.60 12.14
CA GLU A 59 -1.99 -2.57 11.73
C GLU A 59 -1.32 -1.60 10.78
N GLY A 60 -2.05 -1.12 9.79
CA GLY A 60 -1.61 -0.02 8.95
C GLY A 60 -2.16 -0.10 7.55
N ASP A 61 -1.63 0.77 6.71
CA ASP A 61 -2.06 0.94 5.34
C ASP A 61 -1.33 -0.03 4.39
N PRO A 62 -2.05 -0.75 3.52
CA PRO A 62 -1.42 -1.57 2.49
C PRO A 62 -0.75 -0.69 1.41
N VAL A 63 0.21 -1.25 0.70
CA VAL A 63 0.89 -0.57 -0.42
C VAL A 63 0.87 -1.48 -1.63
N LEU A 64 0.24 -1.03 -2.71
CA LEU A 64 0.25 -1.73 -3.98
C LEU A 64 1.52 -1.38 -4.76
N TYR A 65 2.19 -2.41 -5.24
CA TYR A 65 3.31 -2.31 -6.16
C TYR A 65 2.87 -2.81 -7.52
N VAL A 66 3.22 -2.06 -8.56
CA VAL A 66 2.92 -2.40 -9.96
C VAL A 66 4.22 -2.31 -10.73
N ARG A 67 4.72 -3.46 -11.18
CA ARG A 67 6.03 -3.60 -11.83
C ARG A 67 5.85 -4.00 -13.28
N GLU A 68 6.59 -3.33 -14.15
CA GLU A 68 6.77 -3.74 -15.53
C GLU A 68 7.86 -4.83 -15.58
N ALA A 69 7.54 -5.99 -16.17
CA ALA A 69 8.41 -7.16 -16.19
C ALA A 69 9.66 -6.95 -17.04
N SER A 70 9.54 -6.24 -18.16
CA SER A 70 10.62 -5.99 -19.13
C SER A 70 11.66 -4.99 -18.61
N THR A 71 11.22 -3.86 -18.06
CA THR A 71 12.10 -2.77 -17.61
C THR A 71 12.46 -2.88 -16.13
N GLY A 72 11.67 -3.63 -15.37
CA GLY A 72 11.75 -3.69 -13.91
C GLY A 72 11.23 -2.44 -13.19
N LYS A 73 10.76 -1.42 -13.92
CA LYS A 73 10.23 -0.18 -13.35
C LYS A 73 9.02 -0.49 -12.48
N THR A 74 9.00 0.06 -11.26
CA THR A 74 7.94 -0.19 -10.29
C THR A 74 7.26 1.11 -9.89
N GLN A 75 5.94 1.14 -10.03
CA GLN A 75 5.05 2.18 -9.51
C GLN A 75 4.50 1.73 -8.16
N VAL A 76 4.36 2.67 -7.24
CA VAL A 76 3.96 2.40 -5.86
C VAL A 76 2.75 3.25 -5.51
N PHE A 77 1.68 2.60 -5.05
CA PHE A 77 0.42 3.25 -4.68
C PHE A 77 0.14 2.99 -3.20
N PRO A 78 0.30 4.00 -2.33
CA PRO A 78 -0.03 3.89 -0.91
C PRO A 78 -1.54 3.71 -0.70
N ARG A 79 -1.90 2.96 0.35
CA ARG A 79 -3.29 2.63 0.73
C ARG A 79 -4.06 1.84 -0.33
N ALA A 80 -3.37 1.33 -1.34
CA ALA A 80 -3.99 0.63 -2.44
C ALA A 80 -3.93 -0.89 -2.24
N ALA A 81 -5.01 -1.56 -2.62
CA ALA A 81 -5.16 -3.01 -2.50
C ALA A 81 -6.20 -3.54 -3.52
N ASN A 82 -6.38 -4.85 -3.56
CA ASN A 82 -7.36 -5.54 -4.39
C ASN A 82 -7.19 -5.23 -5.88
N ALA A 83 -5.96 -5.24 -6.38
CA ALA A 83 -5.70 -4.90 -7.77
C ALA A 83 -6.13 -6.03 -8.72
N VAL A 84 -6.75 -5.66 -9.83
CA VAL A 84 -7.27 -6.56 -10.86
C VAL A 84 -6.91 -6.01 -12.24
N PHE A 85 -6.20 -6.80 -13.03
CA PHE A 85 -5.93 -6.49 -14.43
C PHE A 85 -7.19 -6.67 -15.27
N THR A 86 -7.38 -5.82 -16.26
CA THR A 86 -8.34 -6.10 -17.34
C THR A 86 -7.82 -7.23 -18.22
N GLU A 87 -8.74 -7.99 -18.82
CA GLU A 87 -8.42 -9.13 -19.69
C GLU A 87 -7.52 -8.72 -20.87
N ASP A 88 -7.69 -7.51 -21.41
CA ASP A 88 -6.84 -6.97 -22.48
C ASP A 88 -5.45 -6.49 -22.02
N ALA A 89 -5.11 -6.67 -20.73
CA ALA A 89 -3.87 -6.18 -20.10
C ALA A 89 -3.59 -4.68 -20.29
N ARG A 90 -4.60 -3.85 -20.61
CA ARG A 90 -4.41 -2.41 -20.83
C ARG A 90 -4.53 -1.58 -19.57
N SER A 91 -5.33 -2.03 -18.61
CA SER A 91 -5.64 -1.29 -17.40
C SER A 91 -5.50 -2.15 -16.15
N LEU A 92 -5.12 -1.51 -15.05
CA LEU A 92 -5.16 -2.07 -13.71
C LEU A 92 -6.18 -1.29 -12.88
N VAL A 93 -7.19 -1.99 -12.38
CA VAL A 93 -8.22 -1.42 -11.52
C VAL A 93 -7.96 -1.84 -10.08
N PHE A 94 -7.97 -0.89 -9.16
CA PHE A 94 -7.72 -1.16 -7.74
C PHE A 94 -8.46 -0.19 -6.84
N ARG A 95 -8.51 -0.53 -5.56
CA ARG A 95 -9.12 0.29 -4.52
C ARG A 95 -8.05 1.08 -3.79
N ILE A 96 -8.37 2.31 -3.38
CA ILE A 96 -7.58 3.12 -2.46
C ILE A 96 -8.39 3.33 -1.18
N ASN A 97 -7.89 2.78 -0.07
CA ASN A 97 -8.52 2.88 1.24
C ASN A 97 -8.28 4.28 1.86
N PRO A 98 -9.21 4.81 2.68
CA PRO A 98 -8.93 5.96 3.52
C PRO A 98 -7.80 5.65 4.52
N PRO A 99 -7.10 6.66 5.06
CA PRO A 99 -5.99 6.42 5.99
C PRO A 99 -6.45 5.64 7.23
N PHE A 100 -5.74 4.55 7.55
CA PHE A 100 -6.07 3.67 8.67
C PHE A 100 -6.24 4.43 9.99
N ASP A 101 -5.30 5.33 10.31
CA ASP A 101 -5.32 6.10 11.55
C ASP A 101 -6.56 6.98 11.69
N THR A 102 -7.04 7.53 10.57
CA THR A 102 -8.24 8.39 10.55
C THR A 102 -9.49 7.55 10.83
N ILE A 103 -9.61 6.38 10.21
CA ILE A 103 -10.71 5.45 10.47
C ILE A 103 -10.67 4.95 11.92
N LYS A 104 -9.49 4.57 12.43
CA LYS A 104 -9.31 4.12 13.81
C LYS A 104 -9.70 5.21 14.82
N ALA A 105 -9.31 6.46 14.58
CA ALA A 105 -9.68 7.59 15.43
C ALA A 105 -11.19 7.86 15.41
N MET A 106 -11.84 7.80 14.25
CA MET A 106 -13.29 8.01 14.15
C MET A 106 -14.11 6.88 14.78
N ARG A 107 -13.68 5.63 14.61
CA ARG A 107 -14.28 4.49 15.32
C ARG A 107 -14.14 4.61 16.83
N ARG A 108 -12.98 5.07 17.34
CA ARG A 108 -12.80 5.37 18.77
C ARG A 108 -13.78 6.42 19.28
N ARG A 109 -14.12 7.40 18.44
CA ARG A 109 -15.15 8.43 18.70
C ARG A 109 -16.58 7.95 18.47
N LYS A 110 -16.79 6.66 18.15
CA LYS A 110 -18.11 6.05 17.87
C LYS A 110 -18.87 6.75 16.73
N VAL A 111 -18.14 7.26 15.74
CA VAL A 111 -18.73 7.78 14.50
C VAL A 111 -19.45 6.63 13.79
N LYS A 112 -20.67 6.88 13.29
CA LYS A 112 -21.45 5.87 12.58
C LYS A 112 -20.79 5.49 11.26
N ASP A 113 -20.99 4.26 10.80
CA ASP A 113 -20.33 3.74 9.60
C ASP A 113 -20.74 4.47 8.31
N GLU A 114 -21.90 5.12 8.29
CA GLU A 114 -22.35 5.95 7.18
C GLU A 114 -21.56 7.26 7.06
N GLN A 115 -20.95 7.72 8.15
CA GLN A 115 -20.14 8.94 8.20
C GLN A 115 -18.65 8.68 8.00
N LEU A 116 -18.23 7.40 7.98
CA LEU A 116 -16.83 7.06 7.70
C LEU A 116 -16.50 7.33 6.22
N PRO A 117 -15.31 7.91 5.93
CA PRO A 117 -14.79 8.04 4.58
C PRO A 117 -14.83 6.69 3.88
N LYS A 118 -15.34 6.71 2.66
CA LYS A 118 -15.40 5.53 1.81
C LYS A 118 -14.14 5.41 0.97
N ASP A 119 -13.95 4.22 0.42
CA ASP A 119 -12.82 3.94 -0.45
C ASP A 119 -12.96 4.71 -1.78
N SER A 120 -11.86 4.79 -2.52
CA SER A 120 -11.86 5.33 -3.88
C SER A 120 -11.50 4.25 -4.89
N LEU A 121 -12.11 4.30 -6.06
CA LEU A 121 -11.70 3.49 -7.21
C LEU A 121 -10.55 4.18 -7.93
N ALA A 122 -9.58 3.40 -8.37
CA ALA A 122 -8.49 3.85 -9.20
C ALA A 122 -8.38 2.98 -10.44
N VAL A 123 -8.26 3.62 -11.60
CA VAL A 123 -8.01 2.97 -12.89
C VAL A 123 -6.70 3.50 -13.43
N LEU A 124 -5.70 2.64 -13.51
CA LEU A 124 -4.39 2.93 -14.06
C LEU A 124 -4.30 2.41 -15.50
N THR A 125 -4.06 3.30 -16.45
CA THR A 125 -3.70 2.90 -17.82
C THR A 125 -2.23 2.50 -17.84
N LEU A 126 -1.93 1.26 -18.18
CA LEU A 126 -0.58 0.70 -18.03
C LEU A 126 0.41 1.25 -19.05
N SER A 127 -0.05 1.55 -20.28
CA SER A 127 0.80 2.08 -21.35
C SER A 127 1.29 3.51 -21.09
N THR A 128 0.48 4.36 -20.45
CA THR A 128 0.77 5.78 -20.23
C THR A 128 1.09 6.12 -18.77
N GLY A 129 0.71 5.25 -17.84
CA GLY A 129 0.71 5.55 -16.40
C GLY A 129 -0.40 6.51 -15.98
N ALA A 130 -1.37 6.82 -16.85
CA ALA A 130 -2.47 7.71 -16.51
C ALA A 130 -3.37 7.10 -15.43
N LEU A 131 -3.65 7.85 -14.36
CA LEU A 131 -4.41 7.39 -13.20
C LEU A 131 -5.70 8.19 -13.07
N LYS A 132 -6.85 7.52 -13.23
CA LYS A 132 -8.17 8.10 -12.98
C LYS A 132 -8.70 7.62 -11.63
N LYS A 133 -9.19 8.53 -10.80
CA LYS A 133 -9.73 8.23 -9.46
C LYS A 133 -11.20 8.64 -9.37
N MET A 134 -12.01 7.81 -8.71
CA MET A 134 -13.41 8.09 -8.43
C MET A 134 -13.69 7.86 -6.93
N PRO A 135 -14.25 8.84 -6.21
CA PRO A 135 -14.53 8.71 -4.79
C PRO A 135 -15.76 7.83 -4.51
N ASN A 136 -15.96 7.51 -3.23
CA ASN A 136 -17.16 6.84 -2.69
C ASN A 136 -17.46 5.46 -3.27
N LEU A 137 -16.41 4.66 -3.50
CA LEU A 137 -16.51 3.30 -3.99
C LEU A 137 -17.08 2.37 -2.91
N LYS A 138 -18.13 1.64 -3.24
CA LYS A 138 -18.63 0.50 -2.45
C LYS A 138 -18.01 -0.81 -2.93
N SER A 139 -18.12 -1.09 -4.21
CA SER A 139 -17.64 -2.32 -4.83
C SER A 139 -17.29 -2.09 -6.30
N PHE A 140 -16.41 -2.91 -6.85
CA PHE A 140 -16.15 -2.97 -8.28
C PHE A 140 -15.92 -4.41 -8.72
N THR A 141 -16.08 -4.65 -10.01
CA THR A 141 -15.85 -5.95 -10.64
C THR A 141 -15.37 -5.72 -12.07
N VAL A 142 -14.30 -6.42 -12.43
CA VAL A 142 -13.77 -6.49 -13.79
C VAL A 142 -14.20 -7.82 -14.38
N PRO A 143 -14.84 -7.85 -15.57
CA PRO A 143 -15.22 -9.11 -16.22
C PRO A 143 -13.99 -9.94 -16.61
N GLU A 144 -14.06 -11.25 -16.42
CA GLU A 144 -12.94 -12.15 -16.74
C GLU A 144 -12.73 -12.35 -18.25
N LYS A 145 -13.80 -12.28 -19.06
CA LYS A 145 -13.77 -12.70 -20.47
C LYS A 145 -14.03 -11.58 -21.47
N TRP A 146 -14.50 -10.42 -21.02
CA TRP A 146 -14.85 -9.30 -21.90
C TRP A 146 -14.12 -8.04 -21.46
N SER A 147 -13.23 -7.55 -22.32
CA SER A 147 -12.49 -6.32 -22.11
C SER A 147 -13.34 -5.07 -22.42
N GLY A 148 -12.90 -3.92 -21.89
CA GLY A 148 -13.55 -2.62 -22.09
C GLY A 148 -14.68 -2.27 -21.10
N TRP A 149 -15.08 -3.21 -20.23
CA TRP A 149 -16.12 -2.98 -19.23
C TRP A 149 -15.56 -3.03 -17.80
N LEU A 150 -16.07 -2.13 -16.95
CA LEU A 150 -15.81 -2.08 -15.52
C LEU A 150 -17.13 -1.78 -14.81
N PHE A 151 -17.58 -2.70 -13.97
CA PHE A 151 -18.76 -2.49 -13.13
C PHE A 151 -18.31 -1.94 -11.78
N TYR A 152 -18.90 -0.84 -11.34
CA TYR A 152 -18.62 -0.26 -10.04
C TYR A 152 -19.88 0.35 -9.43
N GLN A 153 -19.98 0.26 -8.11
CA GLN A 153 -21.06 0.86 -7.35
C GLN A 153 -20.49 1.96 -6.47
N ILE A 154 -21.08 3.15 -6.56
CA ILE A 154 -20.79 4.28 -5.70
C ILE A 154 -21.94 4.52 -4.74
N GLU A 155 -21.63 4.95 -3.52
CA GLU A 155 -22.62 5.43 -2.56
C GLU A 155 -22.61 6.96 -2.52
N PRO A 156 -23.78 7.63 -2.60
CA PRO A 156 -23.88 9.05 -2.34
C PRO A 156 -23.72 9.28 -0.84
N GLY A 157 -22.49 9.31 -0.35
CA GLY A 157 -22.17 9.35 1.08
C GLY A 157 -20.75 9.81 1.33
N GLY A 158 -20.38 10.94 0.72
CA GLY A 158 -19.21 11.71 1.12
C GLY A 158 -19.62 12.90 2.01
N PRO A 159 -18.68 13.55 2.72
CA PRO A 159 -18.98 14.71 3.57
C PRO A 159 -19.66 15.90 2.86
N GLU A 160 -19.68 15.92 1.53
CA GLU A 160 -20.42 16.92 0.73
C GLU A 160 -21.91 16.62 0.56
N ALA A 161 -22.35 15.36 0.69
CA ALA A 161 -23.77 15.01 0.56
C ALA A 161 -24.61 15.48 1.77
N MET A 162 -23.98 15.73 2.92
CA MET A 162 -24.67 16.26 4.11
C MET A 162 -24.90 17.77 4.08
N LYS A 163 -24.38 18.51 3.07
CA LYS A 163 -24.62 19.96 2.96
C LYS A 163 -25.87 20.36 2.17
N LYS A 164 -26.62 19.40 1.60
CA LYS A 164 -27.75 19.72 0.71
C LYS A 164 -29.14 19.65 1.33
N ASP A 165 -29.25 19.34 2.63
CA ASP A 165 -30.56 19.20 3.31
C ASP A 165 -30.81 20.26 4.40
N SER A 166 -30.16 21.42 4.27
CA SER A 166 -30.44 22.60 5.12
C SER A 166 -30.72 23.83 4.27
N SER A 167 -31.69 23.73 3.36
CA SER A 167 -32.38 24.91 2.83
C SER A 167 -33.88 24.77 3.04
N GLU A 168 -34.33 25.31 4.17
CA GLU A 168 -35.45 26.26 4.23
C GLU A 168 -36.80 25.76 3.71
N THR A 169 -37.58 25.12 4.60
CA THR A 169 -39.03 25.18 4.53
C THR A 169 -39.49 26.42 5.30
N ALA A 170 -39.52 27.56 4.62
CA ALA A 170 -40.32 28.69 5.09
C ALA A 170 -41.80 28.37 4.82
N SER A 171 -42.57 28.17 5.88
CA SER A 171 -44.04 28.19 5.80
C SER A 171 -44.52 29.57 5.35
N PRO A 172 -45.45 29.68 4.40
CA PRO A 172 -46.20 30.90 4.19
C PRO A 172 -47.45 30.90 5.09
N ASP A 173 -47.58 31.93 5.93
CA ASP A 173 -48.86 32.45 6.43
C ASP A 173 -49.34 33.56 5.46
#